data_AF-A0A1Q8AC25-F1
#
_entry.id   AF-A0A1Q8AC25-F1
#
_cell.length_a   1.000
_cell.length_b   1.000
_cell.length_c   1.000
_cell.angle_alpha   90.00
_cell.angle_beta   90.00
_cell.angle_gamma   90.00
#
_symmetry.space_group_name_H-M   'P 1'
#
loop_
_entity.id
_entity.type
_entity.pdbx_description
1 polymer ?
#
loop_
_entity_poly.entity_id
_entity_poly.type
_entity_poly.pdbx_seq_one_letter_code
_entity_poly.pdbx_strand_id
1 'polypeptide(L)'
;MESWLPKVKEVESSAKTVYGYFNNHFHGYAVENCLKILKMLGNLTSEQEEALSRAQSHLGGVKDKTSGLGKWLQDKDTRSEVVRSLASLMGESRLARALEIPDHEVEILDASSKKVGAKIRGYNVIMELPSRTILHDCGDWERSMETRQLCKHIGRVLLTIPTEIAAEWVSRLQSNLDAWKFGKPEKARI
;
A
#
# COMPACT_ATOMS: atom_id res chain seq x y z
N MET A 1 5.16 -7.34 -16.46
CA MET A 1 6.09 -6.59 -17.34
C MET A 1 6.50 -7.43 -18.55
N GLU A 2 6.88 -8.68 -18.36
CA GLU A 2 7.19 -9.65 -19.43
C GLU A 2 6.10 -9.76 -20.52
N SER A 3 4.82 -9.59 -20.15
CA SER A 3 3.67 -9.59 -21.07
C SER A 3 3.71 -8.48 -22.14
N TRP A 4 4.55 -7.45 -22.00
CA TRP A 4 4.70 -6.38 -22.98
C TRP A 4 5.72 -6.69 -24.08
N LEU A 5 6.66 -7.63 -23.86
CA LEU A 5 7.70 -7.94 -24.84
C LEU A 5 7.15 -8.43 -26.18
N PRO A 6 6.14 -9.33 -26.23
CA PRO A 6 5.60 -9.77 -27.51
C PRO A 6 4.97 -8.61 -28.30
N LYS A 7 4.28 -7.69 -27.60
CA LYS A 7 3.62 -6.53 -28.21
C LYS A 7 4.61 -5.52 -28.78
N VAL A 8 5.73 -5.28 -28.09
CA VAL A 8 6.77 -4.37 -28.59
C VAL A 8 7.44 -4.95 -29.83
N LYS A 9 7.78 -6.25 -29.81
CA LYS A 9 8.38 -6.95 -30.96
C LYS A 9 7.46 -6.97 -32.19
N GLU A 10 6.17 -7.14 -31.96
CA GLU A 10 5.16 -7.06 -33.02
C GLU A 10 5.18 -5.68 -33.70
N VAL A 11 5.13 -4.60 -32.91
CA VAL A 11 5.14 -3.23 -33.45
C VAL A 11 6.47 -2.91 -34.14
N GLU A 12 7.60 -3.34 -33.58
CA GLU A 12 8.94 -3.15 -34.15
C GLU A 12 9.08 -3.78 -35.53
N SER A 13 8.42 -4.93 -35.79
CA SER A 13 8.41 -5.55 -37.12
C SER A 13 7.70 -4.73 -38.20
N SER A 14 6.82 -3.80 -37.79
CA SER A 14 5.93 -3.03 -38.66
C SER A 14 6.27 -1.53 -38.73
N ALA A 15 7.25 -1.06 -37.95
CA ALA A 15 7.55 0.36 -37.80
C ALA A 15 9.07 0.63 -37.86
N LYS A 16 9.44 1.70 -38.57
CA LYS A 16 10.83 2.16 -38.67
C LYS A 16 11.40 2.65 -37.33
N THR A 17 10.55 3.16 -36.45
CA THR A 17 10.95 3.69 -35.13
C THR A 17 9.81 3.48 -34.15
N VAL A 18 10.14 2.98 -32.96
CA VAL A 18 9.17 2.70 -31.88
C VAL A 18 9.53 3.54 -30.66
N TYR A 19 8.55 4.28 -30.13
CA TYR A 19 8.70 5.05 -28.90
C TYR A 19 7.92 4.38 -27.76
N GLY A 20 8.58 4.19 -26.62
CA GLY A 20 7.96 3.67 -25.40
C GLY A 20 7.79 4.77 -24.36
N TYR A 21 6.53 5.11 -24.02
CA TYR A 21 6.23 6.06 -22.96
C TYR A 21 5.79 5.33 -21.70
N PHE A 22 6.53 5.52 -20.61
CA PHE A 22 6.26 4.89 -19.32
C PHE A 22 5.67 5.93 -18.36
N ASN A 23 4.36 5.91 -18.15
CA ASN A 23 3.65 6.87 -17.30
C ASN A 23 3.36 6.33 -15.88
N ASN A 24 4.05 5.28 -15.45
CA ASN A 24 3.87 4.66 -14.13
C ASN A 24 4.73 5.35 -13.06
N HIS A 25 4.66 6.68 -12.98
CA HIS A 25 5.57 7.50 -12.18
C HIS A 25 5.35 7.43 -10.65
N PHE A 26 4.32 6.73 -10.16
CA PHE A 26 4.21 6.43 -8.72
C PHE A 26 5.51 5.78 -8.23
N HIS A 27 6.11 6.29 -7.14
CA HIS A 27 7.40 5.86 -6.57
C HIS A 27 8.62 5.84 -7.52
N GLY A 28 8.63 6.62 -8.61
CA GLY A 28 9.78 6.70 -9.53
C GLY A 28 10.03 5.43 -10.36
N TYR A 29 9.05 4.52 -10.45
CA TYR A 29 9.18 3.26 -11.19
C TYR A 29 9.29 3.44 -12.72
N ALA A 30 8.93 4.60 -13.27
CA ALA A 30 8.94 4.83 -14.72
C ALA A 30 10.34 4.63 -15.33
N VAL A 31 11.36 5.19 -14.69
CA VAL A 31 12.76 5.09 -15.13
C VAL A 31 13.25 3.65 -15.06
N GLU A 32 13.04 2.98 -13.94
CA GLU A 32 13.43 1.58 -13.75
C GLU A 32 12.73 0.65 -14.74
N ASN A 33 11.44 0.89 -14.99
CA ASN A 33 10.64 0.04 -15.86
C ASN A 33 11.01 0.20 -17.34
N CYS A 34 11.30 1.44 -17.77
CA CYS A 34 11.82 1.73 -19.10
C CYS A 34 13.16 1.00 -19.33
N LEU A 35 14.09 1.15 -18.39
CA LEU A 35 15.41 0.52 -18.47
C LEU A 35 15.33 -1.03 -18.41
N LYS A 36 14.42 -1.60 -17.62
CA LYS A 36 14.17 -3.05 -17.61
C LYS A 36 13.66 -3.57 -18.95
N ILE A 37 12.71 -2.87 -19.59
CA ILE A 37 12.21 -3.28 -20.90
C ILE A 37 13.31 -3.19 -21.96
N LEU A 38 14.11 -2.12 -21.96
CA LEU A 38 15.28 -2.00 -22.84
C LEU A 38 16.27 -3.14 -22.63
N LYS A 39 16.54 -3.53 -21.37
CA LYS A 39 17.39 -4.68 -21.03
C LYS A 39 16.84 -5.99 -21.62
N MET A 40 15.53 -6.22 -21.49
CA MET A 40 14.89 -7.44 -21.96
C MET A 40 14.77 -7.52 -23.48
N LEU A 41 14.74 -6.37 -24.17
CA LEU A 41 14.81 -6.29 -25.63
C LEU A 41 16.24 -6.48 -26.16
N GLY A 42 17.26 -6.33 -25.31
CA GLY A 42 18.67 -6.41 -25.69
C GLY A 42 19.27 -5.08 -26.18
N ASN A 43 18.57 -3.96 -25.95
CA ASN A 43 18.91 -2.64 -26.49
C ASN A 43 19.47 -1.69 -25.42
N LEU A 44 19.85 -2.20 -24.25
CA LEU A 44 20.36 -1.39 -23.13
C LEU A 44 21.84 -1.04 -23.35
N THR A 45 22.18 0.24 -23.23
CA THR A 45 23.59 0.70 -23.27
C THR A 45 24.27 0.54 -21.90
N SER A 46 25.60 0.57 -21.86
CA SER A 46 26.37 0.51 -20.60
C SER A 46 26.02 1.64 -19.64
N GLU A 47 25.87 2.87 -20.14
CA GLU A 47 25.44 4.04 -19.35
C GLU A 47 24.03 3.85 -18.77
N GLN A 48 23.12 3.24 -19.55
CA GLN A 48 21.76 2.92 -19.12
C GLN A 48 21.72 1.76 -18.13
N GLU A 49 22.67 0.82 -18.20
CA GLU A 49 22.82 -0.26 -17.23
C GLU A 49 23.29 0.27 -15.88
N GLU A 50 24.24 1.21 -15.86
CA GLU A 50 24.63 1.92 -14.64
C GLU A 50 23.46 2.75 -14.09
N ALA A 51 22.72 3.45 -14.96
CA ALA A 51 21.52 4.18 -14.55
C ALA A 51 20.45 3.24 -13.96
N LEU A 52 20.30 2.03 -14.51
CA LEU A 52 19.41 1.00 -13.99
C LEU A 52 19.89 0.52 -12.61
N SER A 53 21.18 0.28 -12.43
CA SER A 53 21.78 -0.09 -11.15
C SER A 53 21.59 1.01 -10.09
N ARG A 54 21.83 2.28 -10.45
CA ARG A 54 21.58 3.43 -9.59
C ARG A 54 20.09 3.58 -9.25
N ALA A 55 19.21 3.44 -10.23
CA ALA A 55 17.76 3.48 -9.99
C ALA A 55 17.36 2.33 -9.07
N GLN A 56 17.87 1.12 -9.29
CA GLN A 56 17.61 -0.04 -8.45
C GLN A 56 18.20 0.08 -7.06
N SER A 57 19.30 0.82 -6.83
CA SER A 57 19.88 1.02 -5.50
C SER A 57 19.15 2.12 -4.72
N HIS A 58 18.83 3.24 -5.37
CA HIS A 58 18.04 4.32 -4.78
C HIS A 58 16.60 3.90 -4.50
N LEU A 59 16.05 3.05 -5.36
CA LEU A 59 14.76 2.41 -5.14
C LEU A 59 14.89 1.09 -4.36
N GLY A 60 16.12 0.61 -4.15
CA GLY A 60 16.51 -0.65 -3.51
C GLY A 60 16.75 -0.56 -2.02
N GLY A 61 16.51 0.61 -1.44
CA GLY A 61 15.99 0.72 -0.07
C GLY A 61 14.59 0.10 0.09
N VAL A 62 14.14 -0.75 -0.85
CA VAL A 62 13.75 -2.16 -0.69
C VAL A 62 12.75 -2.42 -1.82
N LYS A 63 13.22 -3.10 -2.88
CA LYS A 63 12.39 -3.60 -3.97
C LYS A 63 12.58 -5.09 -4.14
N ASP A 64 11.52 -5.82 -3.88
CA ASP A 64 11.36 -7.16 -4.39
C ASP A 64 9.99 -7.27 -5.09
N LYS A 65 10.01 -7.94 -6.24
CA LYS A 65 9.25 -7.67 -7.47
C LYS A 65 7.84 -8.27 -7.48
N THR A 66 7.01 -7.99 -6.49
CA THR A 66 5.60 -8.42 -6.49
C THR A 66 4.73 -7.31 -5.89
N SER A 67 4.49 -6.28 -6.68
CA SER A 67 3.56 -5.20 -6.35
C SER A 67 2.13 -5.68 -6.57
N GLY A 68 1.49 -6.16 -5.50
CA GLY A 68 0.09 -6.59 -5.48
C GLY A 68 -0.10 -7.67 -4.44
N LEU A 69 -1.32 -7.80 -3.91
CA LEU A 69 -1.77 -8.73 -2.87
C LEU A 69 -1.05 -10.10 -2.86
N GLY A 70 -0.70 -10.63 -4.04
CA GLY A 70 0.07 -11.86 -4.24
C GLY A 70 1.42 -11.96 -3.53
N LYS A 71 2.18 -10.86 -3.31
CA LYS A 71 3.42 -10.93 -2.52
C LYS A 71 3.17 -11.22 -1.05
N TRP A 72 2.20 -10.49 -0.51
CA TRP A 72 1.76 -10.60 0.87
C TRP A 72 0.94 -11.86 1.10
N LEU A 73 0.74 -12.71 0.10
CA LEU A 73 0.04 -13.98 0.20
C LEU A 73 0.98 -15.18 0.05
N GLN A 74 2.23 -14.98 -0.35
CA GLN A 74 3.17 -16.07 -0.65
C GLN A 74 4.08 -16.41 0.54
N ASP A 75 4.38 -15.45 1.43
CA ASP A 75 5.13 -15.74 2.65
C ASP A 75 4.19 -16.32 3.72
N LYS A 76 4.59 -17.41 4.39
CA LYS A 76 3.95 -17.92 5.63
C LYS A 76 4.32 -17.07 6.86
N ASP A 77 4.63 -15.80 6.63
CA ASP A 77 5.02 -14.84 7.65
C ASP A 77 3.77 -14.15 8.22
N THR A 78 3.84 -13.75 9.49
CA THR A 78 2.81 -13.02 10.25
C THR A 78 2.27 -11.82 9.46
N ARG A 79 3.14 -11.17 8.67
CA ARG A 79 2.79 -10.03 7.83
C ARG A 79 1.80 -10.36 6.73
N SER A 80 1.89 -11.56 6.16
CA SER A 80 0.95 -12.04 5.14
C SER A 80 -0.44 -12.34 5.71
N GLU A 81 -0.48 -12.84 6.95
CA GLU A 81 -1.73 -13.08 7.67
C GLU A 81 -2.44 -11.75 7.98
N VAL A 82 -1.70 -10.73 8.42
CA VAL A 82 -2.22 -9.37 8.60
C VAL A 82 -2.90 -8.86 7.33
N VAL A 83 -2.28 -9.02 6.17
CA VAL A 83 -2.85 -8.56 4.88
C VAL A 83 -4.08 -9.36 4.49
N ARG A 84 -4.06 -10.69 4.62
CA ARG A 84 -5.26 -11.54 4.38
C ARG A 84 -6.42 -11.11 5.26
N SER A 85 -6.12 -10.89 6.53
CA SER A 85 -7.14 -10.54 7.50
C SER A 85 -7.70 -9.14 7.28
N LEU A 86 -6.87 -8.18 6.89
CA LEU A 86 -7.33 -6.87 6.42
C LEU A 86 -8.21 -6.99 5.17
N ALA A 87 -7.83 -7.83 4.20
CA ALA A 87 -8.61 -8.04 2.98
C ALA A 87 -10.03 -8.54 3.30
N SER A 88 -10.14 -9.46 4.26
CA SER A 88 -11.42 -9.95 4.76
C SER A 88 -12.26 -8.87 5.47
N LEU A 89 -11.61 -8.00 6.26
CA LEU A 89 -12.28 -6.93 7.02
C LEU A 89 -12.77 -5.77 6.15
N MET A 90 -12.02 -5.39 5.12
CA MET A 90 -12.27 -4.15 4.36
C MET A 90 -12.58 -4.38 2.87
N GLY A 91 -12.40 -5.59 2.37
CA GLY A 91 -12.48 -5.93 0.96
C GLY A 91 -11.18 -5.61 0.21
N GLU A 92 -10.87 -6.44 -0.78
CA GLU A 92 -9.63 -6.36 -1.57
C GLU A 92 -9.43 -5.00 -2.25
N SER A 93 -10.50 -4.40 -2.78
CA SER A 93 -10.42 -3.08 -3.43
C SER A 93 -10.01 -1.96 -2.47
N ARG A 94 -10.53 -1.96 -1.23
CA ARG A 94 -10.15 -0.96 -0.23
C ARG A 94 -8.73 -1.19 0.28
N LEU A 95 -8.32 -2.45 0.43
CA LEU A 95 -6.96 -2.82 0.82
C LEU A 95 -5.93 -2.42 -0.25
N ALA A 96 -6.22 -2.64 -1.53
CA ALA A 96 -5.36 -2.17 -2.62
C ALA A 96 -5.14 -0.66 -2.54
N ARG A 97 -6.23 0.10 -2.34
CA ARG A 97 -6.19 1.56 -2.13
C ARG A 97 -5.48 1.99 -0.84
N ALA A 98 -5.41 1.12 0.17
CA ALA A 98 -4.64 1.37 1.38
C ALA A 98 -3.14 1.24 1.09
N LEU A 99 -2.74 0.17 0.40
CA LEU A 99 -1.35 -0.07 -0.03
C LEU A 99 -0.82 1.00 -0.99
N GLU A 100 -1.70 1.68 -1.74
CA GLU A 100 -1.36 2.81 -2.63
C GLU A 100 -0.98 4.10 -1.89
N ILE A 101 -1.35 4.24 -0.61
CA ILE A 101 -0.99 5.42 0.17
C ILE A 101 0.50 5.32 0.49
N PRO A 102 1.32 6.35 0.21
CA PRO A 102 2.76 6.28 0.47
C PRO A 102 3.09 6.43 1.96
N ASP A 103 4.26 5.94 2.40
CA ASP A 103 4.65 5.92 3.84
C ASP A 103 4.76 7.32 4.43
N HIS A 104 5.29 8.28 3.66
CA HIS A 104 5.47 9.68 4.11
C HIS A 104 4.14 10.44 4.35
N GLU A 105 3.01 9.90 3.90
CA GLU A 105 1.69 10.48 4.19
C GLU A 105 1.12 9.98 5.52
N VAL A 106 1.83 9.08 6.22
CA VAL A 106 1.41 8.47 7.49
C VAL A 106 2.42 8.82 8.58
N GLU A 107 1.96 9.51 9.61
CA GLU A 107 2.72 9.83 10.82
C GLU A 107 2.15 9.00 11.97
N ILE A 108 2.92 8.02 12.47
CA ILE A 108 2.51 7.21 13.63
C ILE A 108 2.86 7.98 14.91
N LEU A 109 1.85 8.28 15.72
CA LEU A 109 1.99 8.97 17.00
C LEU A 109 2.09 7.99 18.17
N ASP A 110 1.35 6.88 18.10
CA ASP A 110 1.35 5.80 19.07
C ASP A 110 1.03 4.47 18.38
N ALA A 111 1.71 3.41 18.77
CA ALA A 111 1.46 2.05 18.30
C ALA A 111 1.77 1.07 19.43
N SER A 112 0.71 0.58 20.07
CA SER A 112 0.76 -0.43 21.13
C SER A 112 -0.42 -1.39 21.00
N SER A 113 -0.44 -2.47 21.79
CA SER A 113 -1.58 -3.39 21.85
C SER A 113 -2.86 -2.77 22.43
N LYS A 114 -2.76 -1.61 23.10
CA LYS A 114 -3.91 -0.91 23.72
C LYS A 114 -4.39 0.29 22.92
N LYS A 115 -3.48 0.96 22.22
CA LYS A 115 -3.77 2.19 21.49
C LYS A 115 -2.97 2.29 20.19
N VAL A 116 -3.61 2.78 19.14
CA VAL A 116 -2.96 3.20 17.90
C VAL A 116 -3.41 4.63 17.59
N GLY A 117 -2.45 5.53 17.45
CA GLY A 117 -2.68 6.91 17.07
C GLY A 117 -1.83 7.27 15.85
N ALA A 118 -2.44 7.86 14.84
CA ALA A 118 -1.73 8.29 13.63
C ALA A 118 -2.38 9.51 12.98
N LYS A 119 -1.59 10.25 12.21
CA LYS A 119 -2.08 11.20 11.22
C LYS A 119 -1.84 10.68 9.82
N ILE A 120 -2.82 10.84 8.94
CA ILE A 120 -2.75 10.39 7.55
C ILE A 120 -3.39 11.41 6.63
N ARG A 121 -2.59 12.05 5.76
CA ARG A 121 -3.06 13.18 4.90
C ARG A 121 -3.76 14.31 5.67
N GLY A 122 -3.32 14.57 6.90
CA GLY A 122 -3.96 15.56 7.79
C GLY A 122 -5.22 15.08 8.51
N TYR A 123 -5.70 13.87 8.24
CA TYR A 123 -6.77 13.20 8.98
C TYR A 123 -6.22 12.50 10.22
N ASN A 124 -7.00 12.42 11.30
CA ASN A 124 -6.62 11.77 12.55
C ASN A 124 -7.18 10.35 12.60
N VAL A 125 -6.36 9.37 12.95
CA VAL A 125 -6.78 7.98 13.23
C VAL A 125 -6.46 7.68 14.68
N ILE A 126 -7.47 7.29 15.45
CA ILE A 126 -7.31 6.90 16.86
C ILE A 126 -8.06 5.58 17.07
N MET A 127 -7.37 4.56 17.54
CA MET A 127 -7.93 3.27 17.88
C MET A 127 -7.60 2.97 19.34
N GLU A 128 -8.61 2.66 20.14
CA GLU A 128 -8.50 2.43 21.57
C GLU A 128 -9.15 1.09 21.91
N LEU A 129 -8.36 0.17 22.44
CA LEU A 129 -8.83 -1.16 22.79
C LEU A 129 -9.75 -1.17 24.03
N PRO A 130 -9.44 -0.46 25.14
CA PRO A 130 -10.27 -0.52 26.35
C PRO A 130 -11.72 -0.08 26.11
N SER A 131 -11.90 0.96 25.30
CA SER A 131 -13.22 1.48 24.90
C SER A 131 -13.75 0.84 23.61
N ARG A 132 -12.97 -0.03 22.96
CA ARG A 132 -13.23 -0.61 21.63
C ARG A 132 -13.69 0.45 20.64
N THR A 133 -12.93 1.53 20.51
CA THR A 133 -13.32 2.68 19.67
C THR A 133 -12.34 2.87 18.53
N ILE A 134 -12.86 3.17 17.34
CA ILE A 134 -12.11 3.65 16.19
C ILE A 134 -12.66 5.04 15.84
N LEU A 135 -11.81 6.05 15.94
CA LEU A 135 -12.12 7.43 15.58
C LEU A 135 -11.32 7.83 14.35
N HIS A 136 -12.02 8.38 13.36
CA HIS A 136 -11.40 8.95 12.19
C HIS A 136 -12.28 10.04 11.56
N ASP A 137 -11.70 10.93 10.78
CA ASP A 137 -12.34 12.16 10.28
C ASP A 137 -12.28 12.31 8.75
N CYS A 138 -11.95 11.25 8.00
CA CYS A 138 -12.01 11.29 6.53
C CYS A 138 -13.42 11.10 5.97
N GLY A 139 -13.67 11.60 4.75
CA GLY A 139 -14.98 11.48 4.11
C GLY A 139 -15.43 10.06 3.77
N ASP A 140 -14.48 9.13 3.54
CA ASP A 140 -14.79 7.70 3.35
C ASP A 140 -15.23 7.05 4.67
N TRP A 141 -14.62 7.47 5.78
CA TRP A 141 -14.96 6.98 7.11
C TRP A 141 -16.38 7.35 7.50
N GLU A 142 -16.77 8.61 7.27
CA GLU A 142 -18.10 9.11 7.58
C GLU A 142 -19.22 8.23 7.00
N ARG A 143 -19.04 7.80 5.74
CA ARG A 143 -19.97 6.88 5.07
C ARG A 143 -19.85 5.45 5.60
N SER A 144 -18.64 5.04 5.95
CA SER A 144 -18.35 3.67 6.38
C SER A 144 -18.70 3.40 7.85
N MET A 145 -19.03 4.42 8.65
CA MET A 145 -19.50 4.24 10.04
C MET A 145 -20.81 3.44 10.10
N GLU A 146 -21.74 3.69 9.18
CA GLU A 146 -23.02 2.97 9.11
C GLU A 146 -22.83 1.52 8.64
N THR A 147 -21.98 1.32 7.63
CA THR A 147 -21.71 -0.01 7.06
C THR A 147 -20.65 -0.80 7.82
N ARG A 148 -20.07 -0.19 8.88
CA ARG A 148 -18.98 -0.73 9.71
C ARG A 148 -17.78 -1.26 8.91
N GLN A 149 -17.52 -0.65 7.76
CA GLN A 149 -16.38 -1.01 6.92
C GLN A 149 -15.16 -0.18 7.30
N LEU A 150 -13.98 -0.80 7.30
CA LEU A 150 -12.75 -0.05 7.48
C LEU A 150 -12.42 0.72 6.19
N CYS A 151 -12.12 2.01 6.32
CA CYS A 151 -11.67 2.80 5.17
C CYS A 151 -10.21 2.49 4.83
N LYS A 152 -9.76 2.92 3.65
CA LYS A 152 -8.37 2.73 3.20
C LYS A 152 -7.32 3.30 4.17
N HIS A 153 -7.65 4.35 4.92
CA HIS A 153 -6.72 4.97 5.87
C HIS A 153 -6.46 4.09 7.09
N ILE A 154 -7.50 3.43 7.63
CA ILE A 154 -7.33 2.49 8.76
C ILE A 154 -6.45 1.32 8.33
N GLY A 155 -6.76 0.73 7.17
CA GLY A 155 -5.92 -0.33 6.61
C GLY A 155 -4.48 0.12 6.42
N ARG A 156 -4.26 1.33 5.93
CA ARG A 156 -2.92 1.89 5.76
C ARG A 156 -2.17 2.02 7.09
N VAL A 157 -2.79 2.58 8.12
CA VAL A 157 -2.17 2.72 9.45
C VAL A 157 -1.75 1.35 9.98
N LEU A 158 -2.62 0.35 9.90
CA LEU A 158 -2.31 -1.03 10.35
C LEU A 158 -1.20 -1.71 9.54
N LEU A 159 -0.99 -1.31 8.28
CA LEU A 159 0.11 -1.80 7.44
C LEU A 159 1.47 -1.12 7.75
N THR A 160 1.44 0.04 8.42
CA THR A 160 2.62 0.87 8.72
C THR A 160 3.18 0.61 10.13
N ILE A 161 2.36 0.21 11.10
CA ILE A 161 2.82 -0.14 12.45
C ILE A 161 3.57 -1.49 12.48
N PRO A 162 4.31 -1.82 13.57
CA PRO A 162 4.98 -3.12 13.70
C PRO A 162 4.03 -4.30 13.49
N THR A 163 4.50 -5.32 12.77
CA THR A 163 3.68 -6.44 12.30
C THR A 163 2.98 -7.19 13.44
N GLU A 164 3.64 -7.34 14.58
CA GLU A 164 3.13 -8.05 15.76
C GLU A 164 1.95 -7.28 16.36
N ILE A 165 2.08 -5.96 16.46
CA ILE A 165 1.01 -5.07 16.94
C ILE A 165 -0.15 -5.08 15.94
N ALA A 166 0.13 -4.98 14.64
CA ALA A 166 -0.88 -5.05 13.59
C ALA A 166 -1.67 -6.37 13.65
N ALA A 167 -0.98 -7.50 13.83
CA ALA A 167 -1.61 -8.82 13.94
C ALA A 167 -2.58 -8.90 15.13
N GLU A 168 -2.19 -8.38 16.30
CA GLU A 168 -3.08 -8.30 17.45
C GLU A 168 -4.34 -7.47 17.15
N TRP A 169 -4.16 -6.28 16.58
CA TRP A 169 -5.29 -5.39 16.28
C TRP A 169 -6.24 -6.00 15.25
N VAL A 170 -5.69 -6.54 14.17
CA VAL A 170 -6.47 -7.14 13.09
C VAL A 170 -7.22 -8.38 13.58
N SER A 171 -6.59 -9.23 14.40
CA SER A 171 -7.26 -10.39 15.03
C SER A 171 -8.43 -9.97 15.93
N ARG A 172 -8.24 -8.92 16.75
CA ARG A 172 -9.30 -8.38 17.61
C ARG A 172 -10.45 -7.78 16.80
N LEU A 173 -10.15 -7.09 15.70
CA LEU A 173 -11.16 -6.55 14.79
C LEU A 173 -11.93 -7.67 14.08
N GLN A 174 -11.25 -8.73 13.63
CA GLN A 174 -11.91 -9.89 12.99
C GLN A 174 -12.83 -10.65 13.95
N SER A 175 -12.41 -10.85 15.19
CA SER A 175 -13.18 -11.65 16.15
C SER A 175 -14.53 -11.01 16.50
N ASN A 176 -14.62 -9.68 16.57
CA ASN A 176 -15.86 -9.01 16.94
C ASN A 176 -15.86 -7.53 16.50
N LEU A 177 -15.83 -7.26 15.19
CA LEU A 177 -15.93 -5.91 14.64
C LEU A 177 -17.21 -5.20 15.11
N ASP A 178 -18.27 -5.98 15.33
CA ASP A 178 -19.57 -5.47 15.75
C ASP A 178 -19.62 -4.90 17.18
N ALA A 179 -18.62 -5.20 18.02
CA ALA A 179 -18.48 -4.58 19.32
C ALA A 179 -17.72 -3.25 19.29
N TRP A 180 -17.15 -2.85 18.15
CA TRP A 180 -16.35 -1.62 18.04
C TRP A 180 -17.21 -0.39 17.73
N LYS A 181 -16.99 0.68 18.46
CA LYS A 181 -17.63 1.98 18.26
C LYS A 181 -16.89 2.75 17.18
N PHE A 182 -17.58 3.08 16.09
CA PHE A 182 -17.05 3.91 15.01
C PHE A 182 -17.51 5.34 15.26
N GLY A 183 -16.59 6.30 15.23
CA GLY A 183 -16.90 7.70 15.50
C GLY A 183 -15.93 8.66 14.83
N LYS A 184 -16.16 9.95 15.08
CA LYS A 184 -15.24 11.03 14.71
C LYS A 184 -14.55 11.55 15.97
N PRO A 185 -13.28 11.98 15.89
CA PRO A 185 -12.66 12.70 16.99
C PRO A 185 -13.49 13.95 17.31
N GLU A 186 -13.72 14.22 18.59
CA GLU A 186 -14.39 15.45 19.00
C GLU A 186 -13.58 16.64 18.49
N LYS A 187 -14.25 17.55 17.76
CA LYS A 187 -13.63 18.86 17.49
C LYS A 187 -13.44 19.52 18.85
N ALA A 188 -12.21 19.89 19.19
CA ALA A 188 -11.97 20.76 20.34
C ALA A 188 -12.93 21.95 20.22
N ARG A 189 -13.88 22.05 21.16
CA ARG A 189 -14.72 23.25 21.30
C ARG A 189 -13.74 24.37 21.66
N ILE A 190 -13.51 25.27 20.70
CA ILE A 190 -12.88 26.57 20.96
C ILE A 190 -13.89 27.41 21.73
#